data_AF-A0A1Y5DMC8-F1
#
_entry.id   AF-A0A1Y5DMC8-F1
#
_cell.length_a   1.000
_cell.length_b   1.000
_cell.length_c   1.000
_cell.angle_alpha   90.00
_cell.angle_beta   90.00
_cell.angle_gamma   90.00
#
_symmetry.space_group_name_H-M   'P 1'
#
loop_
_entity.id
_entity.type
_entity.pdbx_description
1 polymer ?
#
loop_
_entity_poly.entity_id
_entity_poly.type
_entity_poly.pdbx_seq_one_letter_code
_entity_poly.pdbx_strand_id
1 'polypeptide(L)'
;MSKTSAGLTASKEHKEALGATFELFRISYGNQFNAAYPDLERSTAAMRLWLTHLQDYPPALIKAAAERVVKHENFLPTVAKFREHCDHAFELFGLPDAHSAYMEACRAPAPKAEFNWSHVAVYYAGLASDWFYMANSIESKAFPVFKHNYAILCERVIRGEDIKMPVLKALPQEVSTPLSVKQNQKKLTELRKKLDL
;
A
#
# COMPACT_ATOMS: atom_id res chain seq x y z
N MET A 1 2.55 -11.48 25.75
CA MET A 1 3.67 -12.09 25.01
C MET A 1 3.20 -12.44 23.59
N SER A 2 3.33 -11.54 22.60
CA SER A 2 2.79 -11.82 21.24
C SER A 2 3.51 -11.08 20.09
N LYS A 3 4.79 -10.72 20.24
CA LYS A 3 5.59 -10.11 19.16
C LYS A 3 6.86 -10.92 18.89
N THR A 4 6.74 -12.14 18.34
CA THR A 4 7.96 -12.87 17.90
C THR A 4 7.76 -13.85 16.73
N SER A 5 6.55 -14.32 16.39
CA SER A 5 6.42 -15.26 15.26
C SER A 5 6.48 -14.58 13.88
N ALA A 6 5.90 -13.38 13.71
CA ALA A 6 5.75 -12.74 12.40
C ALA A 6 7.09 -12.37 11.71
N GLY A 7 8.13 -12.02 12.47
CA GLY A 7 9.43 -11.63 11.90
C GLY A 7 10.25 -12.81 11.36
N LEU A 8 10.10 -14.01 11.95
CA LEU A 8 10.80 -15.21 11.49
C LEU A 8 10.16 -15.81 10.24
N THR A 9 8.82 -15.78 10.17
CA THR A 9 8.05 -16.31 9.03
C THR A 9 8.28 -15.48 7.77
N ALA A 10 8.33 -14.15 7.89
CA ALA A 10 8.59 -13.25 6.76
C ALA A 10 9.95 -13.56 6.09
N SER A 11 11.01 -13.82 6.87
CA SER A 11 12.32 -14.18 6.29
C SER A 11 12.30 -15.51 5.53
N LYS A 12 11.46 -16.48 5.96
CA LYS A 12 11.32 -17.77 5.29
C LYS A 12 10.61 -17.62 3.94
N GLU A 13 9.50 -16.88 3.90
CA GLU A 13 8.74 -16.66 2.67
C GLU A 13 9.56 -15.91 1.60
N HIS A 14 10.38 -14.94 2.00
CA HIS A 14 11.28 -14.24 1.08
C HIS A 14 12.35 -15.18 0.50
N LYS A 15 12.92 -16.07 1.32
CA LYS A 15 13.89 -17.08 0.85
C LYS A 15 13.25 -18.04 -0.14
N GLU A 16 12.03 -18.49 0.13
CA GLU A 16 11.27 -19.35 -0.78
C GLU A 16 10.92 -18.64 -2.09
N ALA A 17 10.51 -17.38 -2.04
CA ALA A 17 10.26 -16.58 -3.23
C ALA A 17 11.52 -16.36 -4.07
N LEU A 18 12.64 -16.00 -3.43
CA LEU A 18 13.91 -15.84 -4.13
C LEU A 18 14.44 -17.15 -4.70
N GLY A 19 14.29 -18.27 -3.98
CA GLY A 19 14.64 -19.59 -4.50
C GLY A 19 13.84 -19.91 -5.77
N ALA A 20 12.53 -19.67 -5.76
CA ALA A 20 11.68 -19.85 -6.93
C ALA A 20 12.07 -18.92 -8.10
N THR A 21 12.40 -17.65 -7.81
CA THR A 21 12.89 -16.69 -8.81
C THR A 21 14.21 -17.12 -9.43
N PHE A 22 15.18 -17.59 -8.62
CA PHE A 22 16.47 -18.07 -9.11
C PHE A 22 16.33 -19.34 -9.94
N GLU A 23 15.45 -20.25 -9.55
CA GLU A 23 15.16 -21.45 -10.33
C GLU A 23 14.52 -21.09 -11.68
N LEU A 24 13.55 -20.17 -11.67
CA LEU A 24 12.95 -19.64 -12.89
C LEU A 24 14.00 -19.00 -13.80
N PHE A 25 14.90 -18.17 -13.25
CA PHE A 25 15.99 -17.56 -14.02
C PHE A 25 16.99 -18.58 -14.55
N ARG A 26 17.30 -19.63 -13.77
CA ARG A 26 18.17 -20.71 -14.22
C ARG A 26 17.61 -21.41 -15.45
N ILE A 27 16.31 -21.70 -15.44
CA ILE A 27 15.61 -22.36 -16.55
C ILE A 27 15.53 -21.41 -17.77
N SER A 28 15.16 -20.16 -17.57
CA SER A 28 14.92 -19.21 -18.65
C SER A 28 16.19 -18.65 -19.30
N TYR A 29 17.24 -18.40 -18.51
CA TYR A 29 18.47 -17.76 -18.98
C TYR A 29 19.65 -18.73 -19.15
N GLY A 30 19.50 -20.01 -18.74
CA GLY A 30 20.41 -21.11 -19.04
C GLY A 30 21.90 -20.77 -18.95
N ASN A 31 22.54 -20.61 -20.10
CA ASN A 31 23.97 -20.28 -20.20
C ASN A 31 24.36 -18.97 -19.49
N GLN A 32 23.54 -17.91 -19.56
CA GLN A 32 23.84 -16.66 -18.88
C GLN A 32 23.81 -16.84 -17.35
N PHE A 33 22.84 -17.62 -16.85
CA PHE A 33 22.74 -17.93 -15.43
C PHE A 33 23.93 -18.76 -14.96
N ASN A 34 24.31 -19.80 -15.72
CA ASN A 34 25.47 -20.64 -15.39
C ASN A 34 26.79 -19.87 -15.48
N ALA A 35 26.91 -18.90 -16.40
CA ALA A 35 28.08 -18.04 -16.50
C ALA A 35 28.22 -17.09 -15.29
N ALA A 36 27.09 -16.53 -14.82
CA ALA A 36 27.07 -15.67 -13.63
C ALA A 36 27.23 -16.47 -12.32
N TYR A 37 26.59 -17.64 -12.23
CA TYR A 37 26.49 -18.48 -11.03
C TYR A 37 26.84 -19.94 -11.36
N PRO A 38 28.13 -20.26 -11.59
CA PRO A 38 28.55 -21.59 -12.06
C PRO A 38 28.39 -22.71 -11.04
N ASP A 39 28.32 -22.37 -9.74
CA ASP A 39 28.21 -23.34 -8.65
C ASP A 39 27.14 -22.92 -7.63
N LEU A 40 26.79 -23.86 -6.75
CA LEU A 40 25.78 -23.65 -5.72
C LEU A 40 26.20 -22.60 -4.69
N GLU A 41 27.50 -22.47 -4.39
CA GLU A 41 28.00 -21.49 -3.43
C GLU A 41 27.79 -20.05 -3.93
N ARG A 42 28.15 -19.78 -5.19
CA ARG A 42 27.96 -18.48 -5.84
C ARG A 42 26.49 -18.13 -6.00
N SER A 43 25.68 -19.10 -6.40
CA SER A 43 24.22 -18.92 -6.48
C SER A 43 23.62 -18.60 -5.11
N THR A 44 24.04 -19.31 -4.06
CA THR A 44 23.58 -19.07 -2.68
C THR A 44 24.05 -17.71 -2.15
N ALA A 45 25.30 -17.31 -2.43
CA ALA A 45 25.85 -16.01 -2.06
C ALA A 45 25.10 -14.87 -2.75
N ALA A 46 24.82 -15.00 -4.06
CA ALA A 46 24.00 -14.06 -4.80
C ALA A 46 22.58 -13.96 -4.24
N MET A 47 21.94 -15.10 -3.91
CA MET A 47 20.61 -15.11 -3.32
C MET A 47 20.58 -14.40 -1.96
N ARG A 48 21.62 -14.52 -1.12
CA ARG A 48 21.75 -13.75 0.14
C ARG A 48 21.88 -12.24 -0.10
N LEU A 49 22.65 -11.85 -1.11
CA LEU A 49 22.77 -10.45 -1.52
C LEU A 49 21.42 -9.90 -1.99
N TRP A 50 20.73 -10.64 -2.86
CA TRP A 50 19.40 -10.27 -3.36
C TRP A 50 18.38 -10.18 -2.22
N LEU A 51 18.39 -11.11 -1.27
CA LEU A 51 17.52 -11.10 -0.10
C LEU A 51 17.68 -9.81 0.71
N THR A 52 18.91 -9.35 0.89
CA THR A 52 19.19 -8.11 1.65
C THR A 52 18.59 -6.88 0.96
N HIS A 53 18.57 -6.87 -0.38
CA HIS A 53 18.05 -5.74 -1.17
C HIS A 53 16.58 -5.84 -1.54
N LEU A 54 15.97 -7.02 -1.37
CA LEU A 54 14.58 -7.28 -1.76
C LEU A 54 13.65 -7.54 -0.57
N GLN A 55 14.16 -7.53 0.66
CA GLN A 55 13.36 -7.71 1.88
C GLN A 55 12.24 -6.68 2.05
N ASP A 56 12.35 -5.53 1.38
CA ASP A 56 11.34 -4.47 1.42
C ASP A 56 10.17 -4.74 0.46
N TYR A 57 10.29 -5.74 -0.43
CA TYR A 57 9.24 -6.12 -1.39
C TYR A 57 8.52 -7.37 -0.94
N PRO A 58 7.19 -7.44 -1.10
CA PRO A 58 6.45 -8.64 -0.75
C PRO A 58 6.90 -9.86 -1.57
N PRO A 59 6.97 -11.07 -0.96
CA PRO A 59 7.38 -12.30 -1.66
C PRO A 59 6.56 -12.60 -2.92
N ALA A 60 5.26 -12.30 -2.90
CA ALA A 60 4.37 -12.47 -4.06
C ALA A 60 4.73 -11.53 -5.22
N LEU A 61 5.09 -10.28 -4.91
CA LEU A 61 5.52 -9.32 -5.92
C LEU A 61 6.88 -9.69 -6.53
N ILE A 62 7.82 -10.21 -5.72
CA ILE A 62 9.11 -10.73 -6.22
C ILE A 62 8.87 -11.83 -7.27
N LYS A 63 7.96 -12.77 -7.01
CA LYS A 63 7.59 -13.82 -7.96
C LYS A 63 6.94 -13.24 -9.23
N ALA A 64 5.98 -12.34 -9.09
CA ALA A 64 5.31 -11.70 -10.23
C ALA A 64 6.28 -10.88 -11.10
N ALA A 65 7.22 -10.16 -10.47
CA ALA A 65 8.27 -9.42 -11.16
C ALA A 65 9.20 -10.38 -11.93
N ALA A 66 9.56 -11.52 -11.34
CA ALA A 66 10.37 -12.54 -12.01
C ALA A 66 9.70 -13.11 -13.26
N GLU A 67 8.39 -13.40 -13.20
CA GLU A 67 7.64 -13.82 -14.38
C GLU A 67 7.60 -12.75 -15.47
N ARG A 68 7.43 -11.48 -15.09
CA ARG A 68 7.43 -10.36 -16.04
C ARG A 68 8.79 -10.20 -16.70
N VAL A 69 9.88 -10.30 -15.92
CA VAL A 69 11.25 -10.25 -16.43
C VAL A 69 11.49 -11.34 -17.46
N VAL A 70 11.16 -12.59 -17.17
CA VAL A 70 11.34 -13.69 -18.13
C VAL A 70 10.56 -13.50 -19.43
N LYS A 71 9.41 -12.81 -19.37
CA LYS A 71 8.58 -12.52 -20.56
C LYS A 71 9.12 -11.38 -21.42
N HIS A 72 9.88 -10.45 -20.86
CA HIS A 72 10.20 -9.18 -21.54
C HIS A 72 11.70 -8.87 -21.64
N GLU A 73 12.54 -9.44 -20.78
CA GLU A 73 13.98 -9.20 -20.75
C GLU A 73 14.73 -10.37 -21.36
N ASN A 74 15.59 -10.08 -22.35
CA ASN A 74 16.41 -11.09 -23.04
C ASN A 74 17.66 -11.50 -22.25
N PHE A 75 18.01 -10.73 -21.23
CA PHE A 75 19.23 -10.91 -20.45
C PHE A 75 18.90 -11.13 -18.97
N LEU A 76 19.76 -11.90 -18.29
CA LEU A 76 19.64 -12.09 -16.85
C LEU A 76 19.81 -10.74 -16.14
N PRO A 77 18.82 -10.27 -15.36
CA PRO A 77 18.91 -8.97 -14.72
C PRO A 77 19.92 -8.95 -13.57
N THR A 78 20.50 -7.79 -13.33
CA THR A 78 21.20 -7.50 -12.07
C THR A 78 20.18 -7.25 -10.95
N VAL A 79 20.60 -7.31 -9.68
CA VAL A 79 19.72 -6.99 -8.55
C VAL A 79 19.11 -5.59 -8.66
N ALA A 80 19.88 -4.60 -9.16
CA ALA A 80 19.40 -3.24 -9.33
C ALA A 80 18.30 -3.17 -10.39
N LYS A 81 18.50 -3.82 -11.54
CA LYS A 81 17.48 -3.87 -12.60
C LYS A 81 16.24 -4.63 -12.14
N PHE A 82 16.43 -5.73 -11.40
CA PHE A 82 15.33 -6.50 -10.86
C PHE A 82 14.48 -5.70 -9.85
N ARG A 83 15.10 -4.80 -9.07
CA ARG A 83 14.36 -3.87 -8.19
C ARG A 83 13.48 -2.91 -8.97
N GLU A 84 13.96 -2.36 -10.09
CA GLU A 84 13.12 -1.53 -10.96
C GLU A 84 11.90 -2.33 -11.45
N HIS A 85 12.07 -3.60 -11.85
CA HIS A 85 10.94 -4.44 -12.22
C HIS A 85 9.98 -4.72 -11.06
N CYS A 86 10.48 -4.83 -9.83
CA CYS A 86 9.64 -4.93 -8.63
C CYS A 86 8.85 -3.63 -8.42
N ASP A 87 9.48 -2.47 -8.57
CA ASP A 87 8.83 -1.16 -8.47
C ASP A 87 7.72 -0.99 -9.54
N HIS A 88 7.91 -1.52 -10.76
CA HIS A 88 6.87 -1.51 -11.80
C HIS A 88 5.83 -2.64 -11.64
N ALA A 89 6.15 -3.71 -10.91
CA ALA A 89 5.21 -4.81 -10.69
C ALA A 89 4.02 -4.40 -9.80
N PHE A 90 4.14 -3.32 -9.03
CA PHE A 90 3.00 -2.74 -8.29
C PHE A 90 1.84 -2.35 -9.22
N GLU A 91 2.13 -1.90 -10.45
CA GLU A 91 1.11 -1.59 -11.47
C GLU A 91 0.25 -2.82 -11.82
N LEU A 92 0.80 -4.04 -11.75
CA LEU A 92 0.05 -5.27 -11.99
C LEU A 92 -1.05 -5.51 -10.95
N PHE A 93 -0.91 -4.91 -9.77
CA PHE A 93 -1.90 -4.94 -8.70
C PHE A 93 -2.79 -3.68 -8.72
N GLY A 94 -2.73 -2.86 -9.77
CA GLY A 94 -3.47 -1.61 -9.87
C GLY A 94 -2.96 -0.52 -8.92
N LEU A 95 -1.77 -0.69 -8.33
CA LEU A 95 -1.19 0.28 -7.42
C LEU A 95 -0.36 1.30 -8.21
N PRO A 96 -0.69 2.60 -8.16
CA PRO A 96 0.16 3.62 -8.77
C PRO A 96 1.52 3.73 -8.07
N ASP A 97 2.50 4.34 -8.75
CA ASP A 97 3.79 4.64 -8.11
C ASP A 97 3.60 5.61 -6.93
N ALA A 98 4.54 5.59 -5.98
CA ALA A 98 4.41 6.37 -4.74
C ALA A 98 4.30 7.88 -4.97
N HIS A 99 4.94 8.43 -5.99
CA HIS A 99 4.89 9.86 -6.29
C HIS A 99 3.56 10.24 -6.94
N SER A 100 3.09 9.48 -7.93
CA SER A 100 1.77 9.68 -8.52
C SER A 100 0.66 9.51 -7.50
N ALA A 101 0.75 8.50 -6.63
CA ALA A 101 -0.19 8.29 -5.51
C ALA A 101 -0.21 9.50 -4.56
N TYR A 102 0.97 10.05 -4.23
CA TYR A 102 1.08 11.25 -3.41
C TYR A 102 0.45 12.48 -4.08
N MET A 103 0.73 12.68 -5.38
CA MET A 103 0.17 13.78 -6.14
C MET A 103 -1.36 13.69 -6.27
N GLU A 104 -1.90 12.49 -6.46
CA GLU A 104 -3.34 12.21 -6.44
C GLU A 104 -3.93 12.55 -5.06
N ALA A 105 -3.30 12.09 -3.98
CA ALA A 105 -3.70 12.36 -2.60
C ALA A 105 -3.75 13.87 -2.29
N CYS A 106 -2.74 14.63 -2.73
CA CYS A 106 -2.68 16.08 -2.58
C CYS A 106 -3.74 16.81 -3.41
N ARG A 107 -4.02 16.34 -4.64
CA ARG A 107 -4.96 17.00 -5.57
C ARG A 107 -6.43 16.65 -5.35
N ALA A 108 -6.73 15.56 -4.65
CA ALA A 108 -8.11 15.14 -4.45
C ALA A 108 -8.95 16.23 -3.73
N PRO A 109 -10.13 16.61 -4.21
CA PRO A 109 -11.02 17.53 -3.51
C PRO A 109 -11.64 16.87 -2.26
N ALA A 110 -12.16 17.70 -1.35
CA ALA A 110 -13.05 17.22 -0.29
C ALA A 110 -14.49 17.07 -0.84
N PRO A 111 -15.26 16.04 -0.45
CA PRO A 111 -14.94 14.97 0.50
C PRO A 111 -14.12 13.82 -0.11
N LYS A 112 -12.99 13.49 0.54
CA LYS A 112 -12.01 12.47 0.08
C LYS A 112 -12.61 11.06 -0.03
N ALA A 113 -13.68 10.76 0.69
CA ALA A 113 -14.33 9.44 0.69
C ALA A 113 -15.14 9.17 -0.58
N GLU A 114 -15.58 10.21 -1.30
CA GLU A 114 -16.36 10.10 -2.55
C GLU A 114 -15.49 10.29 -3.80
N PHE A 115 -14.18 10.53 -3.61
CA PHE A 115 -13.25 10.70 -4.71
C PHE A 115 -12.98 9.36 -5.41
N ASN A 116 -12.85 9.41 -6.75
CA ASN A 116 -12.55 8.23 -7.55
C ASN A 116 -11.05 7.93 -7.54
N TRP A 117 -10.60 7.23 -6.51
CA TRP A 117 -9.19 6.88 -6.31
C TRP A 117 -8.71 5.84 -7.32
N SER A 118 -7.48 6.02 -7.82
CA SER A 118 -6.80 5.04 -8.67
C SER A 118 -6.67 3.69 -7.98
N HIS A 119 -6.40 3.71 -6.67
CA HIS A 119 -6.47 2.53 -5.82
C HIS A 119 -6.89 2.92 -4.40
N VAL A 120 -7.63 2.05 -3.72
CA VAL A 120 -8.10 2.29 -2.33
C VAL A 120 -6.92 2.46 -1.36
N ALA A 121 -5.78 1.86 -1.67
CA ALA A 121 -4.53 2.05 -0.92
C ALA A 121 -4.07 3.52 -0.88
N VAL A 122 -4.31 4.31 -1.93
CA VAL A 122 -3.95 5.74 -1.98
C VAL A 122 -4.78 6.52 -0.95
N TYR A 123 -6.08 6.25 -0.86
CA TYR A 123 -6.95 6.84 0.14
C TYR A 123 -6.48 6.53 1.56
N TYR A 124 -6.22 5.26 1.88
CA TYR A 124 -5.77 4.89 3.21
C TYR A 124 -4.37 5.42 3.53
N ALA A 125 -3.50 5.57 2.53
CA ALA A 125 -2.18 6.15 2.73
C ALA A 125 -2.28 7.63 3.09
N GLY A 126 -3.15 8.38 2.43
CA GLY A 126 -3.40 9.78 2.77
C GLY A 126 -4.08 9.92 4.14
N LEU A 127 -5.02 9.03 4.48
CA LEU A 127 -5.63 9.00 5.82
C LEU A 127 -4.59 8.73 6.92
N ALA A 128 -3.70 7.76 6.72
CA ALA A 128 -2.63 7.42 7.66
C ALA A 128 -1.55 8.51 7.76
N SER A 129 -1.37 9.31 6.70
CA SER A 129 -0.40 10.40 6.64
C SER A 129 -0.98 11.75 7.10
N ASP A 130 -2.25 11.77 7.51
CA ASP A 130 -3.04 12.94 7.85
C ASP A 130 -3.19 13.93 6.68
N TRP A 131 -4.42 14.03 6.15
CA TRP A 131 -4.76 14.95 5.07
C TRP A 131 -4.43 16.40 5.37
N PHE A 132 -4.58 16.84 6.63
CA PHE A 132 -4.24 18.20 7.05
C PHE A 132 -2.73 18.40 7.05
N TYR A 133 -1.96 17.42 7.53
CA TYR A 133 -0.50 17.47 7.49
C TYR A 133 0.02 17.53 6.05
N MET A 134 -0.51 16.71 5.16
CA MET A 134 -0.13 16.70 3.74
C MET A 134 -0.48 18.01 3.03
N ALA A 135 -1.62 18.64 3.37
CA ALA A 135 -2.05 19.89 2.75
C ALA A 135 -1.23 21.11 3.20
N ASN A 136 -0.71 21.09 4.43
CA ASN A 136 -0.01 22.24 5.03
C ASN A 136 1.52 22.11 5.05
N SER A 137 2.06 20.99 4.58
CA SER A 137 3.49 20.71 4.58
C SER A 137 4.09 20.75 3.19
N ILE A 138 5.36 21.12 3.11
CA ILE A 138 6.13 21.01 1.86
C ILE A 138 6.39 19.54 1.49
N GLU A 139 6.48 19.26 0.20
CA GLU A 139 6.66 17.92 -0.34
C GLU A 139 7.85 17.18 0.28
N SER A 140 9.00 17.85 0.50
CA SER A 140 10.19 17.22 1.09
C SER A 140 9.99 16.66 2.50
N LYS A 141 8.97 17.13 3.24
CA LYS A 141 8.60 16.63 4.57
C LYS A 141 7.41 15.67 4.54
N ALA A 142 6.41 15.95 3.69
CA ALA A 142 5.21 15.14 3.62
C ALA A 142 5.39 13.86 2.80
N PHE A 143 6.12 13.92 1.70
CA PHE A 143 6.31 12.79 0.78
C PHE A 143 6.98 11.58 1.44
N PRO A 144 8.06 11.71 2.24
CA PRO A 144 8.66 10.55 2.91
C PRO A 144 7.69 9.83 3.86
N VAL A 145 6.86 10.59 4.58
CA VAL A 145 5.85 10.04 5.49
C VAL A 145 4.77 9.30 4.71
N PHE A 146 4.24 9.93 3.65
CA PHE A 146 3.26 9.31 2.77
C PHE A 146 3.81 8.05 2.11
N LYS A 147 5.01 8.12 1.55
CA LYS A 147 5.68 6.99 0.90
C LYS A 147 5.81 5.79 1.83
N HIS A 148 6.19 6.03 3.10
CA HIS A 148 6.28 4.96 4.09
C HIS A 148 4.91 4.30 4.35
N ASN A 149 3.87 5.11 4.59
CA ASN A 149 2.52 4.60 4.83
C ASN A 149 1.94 3.88 3.61
N TYR A 150 2.17 4.42 2.41
CA TYR A 150 1.74 3.83 1.15
C TYR A 150 2.42 2.48 0.91
N ALA A 151 3.73 2.35 1.17
CA ALA A 151 4.46 1.09 1.03
C ALA A 151 3.86 -0.03 1.91
N ILE A 152 3.50 0.27 3.17
CA ILE A 152 2.84 -0.68 4.07
C ILE A 152 1.49 -1.14 3.51
N LEU A 153 0.72 -0.24 2.92
CA LEU A 153 -0.59 -0.56 2.34
C LEU A 153 -0.45 -1.36 1.04
N CYS A 154 0.50 -1.00 0.18
CA CYS A 154 0.83 -1.79 -1.01
C CYS A 154 1.18 -3.23 -0.62
N GLU A 155 1.99 -3.43 0.41
CA GLU A 155 2.33 -4.75 0.91
C GLU A 155 1.09 -5.55 1.33
N ARG A 156 0.12 -4.92 2.01
CA ARG A 156 -1.14 -5.58 2.40
C ARG A 156 -1.99 -5.99 1.21
N VAL A 157 -2.14 -5.09 0.23
CA VAL A 157 -2.90 -5.37 -1.01
C VAL A 157 -2.27 -6.53 -1.77
N ILE A 158 -0.93 -6.56 -1.88
CA ILE A 158 -0.19 -7.62 -2.57
C ILE A 158 -0.29 -8.96 -1.83
N ARG A 159 -0.41 -8.95 -0.50
CA ARG A 159 -0.72 -10.16 0.28
C ARG A 159 -2.15 -10.67 0.08
N GLY A 160 -2.96 -9.98 -0.73
CA GLY A 160 -4.33 -10.35 -1.06
C GLY A 160 -5.37 -9.80 -0.07
N GLU A 161 -5.01 -8.80 0.75
CA GLU A 161 -5.98 -8.13 1.62
C GLU A 161 -6.90 -7.24 0.78
N ASP A 162 -8.20 -7.54 0.79
CA ASP A 162 -9.23 -6.73 0.12
C ASP A 162 -9.52 -5.48 0.97
N ILE A 163 -8.81 -4.40 0.65
CA ILE A 163 -8.97 -3.10 1.29
C ILE A 163 -10.17 -2.41 0.65
N LYS A 164 -11.34 -2.46 1.30
CA LYS A 164 -12.56 -1.79 0.85
C LYS A 164 -12.62 -0.36 1.35
N MET A 165 -13.13 0.54 0.51
CA MET A 165 -13.42 1.92 0.94
C MET A 165 -14.35 1.91 2.15
N PRO A 166 -14.15 2.82 3.12
CA PRO A 166 -15.07 2.93 4.24
C PRO A 166 -16.44 3.32 3.70
N VAL A 167 -17.44 2.47 3.95
CA VAL A 167 -18.84 2.79 3.66
C VAL A 167 -19.21 3.97 4.55
N LEU A 168 -19.41 5.14 3.95
CA LEU A 168 -20.01 6.27 4.65
C LEU A 168 -21.38 5.80 5.17
N LYS A 169 -21.50 5.56 6.47
CA LYS A 169 -22.82 5.47 7.10
C LYS A 169 -23.46 6.83 6.83
N ALA A 170 -24.49 6.85 5.98
CA ALA A 170 -25.29 8.04 5.78
C ALA A 170 -25.61 8.60 7.16
N LEU A 171 -25.38 9.90 7.36
CA LEU A 171 -25.95 10.58 8.51
C LEU A 171 -27.44 10.23 8.50
N PRO A 172 -28.03 9.80 9.64
CA PRO A 172 -29.47 9.69 9.74
C PRO A 172 -30.05 10.99 9.18
N GLN A 173 -31.07 10.90 8.33
CA GLN A 173 -31.83 12.10 7.96
C GLN A 173 -32.43 12.65 9.24
N GLU A 174 -31.71 13.51 9.95
CA GLU A 174 -32.31 14.40 10.92
C GLU A 174 -33.10 15.42 10.11
N VAL A 175 -34.28 14.99 9.67
CA VAL A 175 -35.39 15.89 9.37
C VAL A 175 -35.78 16.53 10.71
N SER A 176 -34.98 17.50 11.16
CA SER A 176 -35.41 18.49 12.12
C SER A 176 -36.47 19.32 11.43
N THR A 177 -37.71 18.84 11.42
CA THR A 177 -38.87 19.67 11.07
C THR A 177 -38.88 20.84 12.04
N PRO A 178 -38.70 22.09 11.57
CA PRO A 178 -38.73 23.24 12.46
C PRO A 178 -40.08 23.24 13.18
N LEU A 179 -40.04 23.24 14.51
CA LEU A 179 -41.24 23.30 15.34
C LEU A 179 -42.00 24.59 15.00
N SER A 180 -43.31 24.48 14.82
CA SER A 180 -44.13 25.68 14.65
C SER A 180 -43.99 26.61 15.86
N VAL A 181 -44.19 27.91 15.67
CA VAL A 181 -44.05 28.93 16.72
C VAL A 181 -44.82 28.54 18.00
N LYS A 182 -46.04 27.98 17.86
CA LYS A 182 -46.85 27.50 18.99
C LYS A 182 -46.23 26.32 19.73
N GLN A 183 -45.63 25.37 19.01
CA GLN A 183 -44.97 24.20 19.61
C GLN A 183 -43.66 24.59 20.29
N ASN A 184 -42.91 25.53 19.72
CA ASN A 184 -41.71 26.08 20.35
C ASN A 184 -42.05 26.81 21.65
N GLN A 185 -43.07 27.67 21.66
CA GLN A 185 -43.51 28.34 22.87
C GLN A 185 -43.93 27.36 23.97
N LYS A 186 -44.69 26.31 23.65
CA LYS A 186 -45.06 25.27 24.63
C LYS A 186 -43.83 24.57 25.23
N LYS A 187 -42.88 24.14 24.40
CA LYS A 187 -41.63 23.52 24.89
C LYS A 187 -40.79 24.49 25.72
N LEU A 188 -40.74 25.77 25.36
CA LEU A 188 -40.03 26.80 26.13
C LEU A 188 -40.66 27.01 27.50
N THR A 189 -41.99 27.02 27.60
CA THR A 189 -42.71 27.13 28.88
C THR A 189 -42.52 25.88 29.74
N GLU A 190 -42.51 24.68 29.13
CA GLU A 190 -42.21 23.43 29.84
C GLU A 190 -40.76 23.38 30.32
N LEU A 191 -39.80 23.87 29.53
CA LEU A 191 -38.39 23.98 29.92
C LEU A 191 -38.21 24.99 31.07
N ARG A 192 -38.89 26.15 31.01
CA ARG A 192 -38.87 27.14 32.10
C ARG A 192 -39.41 26.58 33.41
N LYS A 193 -40.55 25.88 33.37
CA LYS A 193 -41.09 25.17 34.53
C LYS A 193 -40.17 24.08 35.09
N LYS A 194 -39.42 23.38 34.23
CA LYS A 194 -38.44 22.37 34.67
C LYS A 194 -37.16 22.97 35.26
N LEU A 195 -36.85 24.22 34.91
CA LEU A 195 -35.67 24.93 35.36
C LEU A 195 -35.98 25.93 36.49
N ASP A 196 -37.21 25.92 37.02
CA ASP A 196 -37.69 26.82 38.10
C ASP A 196 -37.45 28.31 37.80
N LEU A 197 -37.67 28.70 36.54
CA LEU A 197 -37.56 30.07 36.02
C LEU A 197 -38.93 30.64 35.60
#